data_AF-A0A6G0N1Q7-F1
#
_entry.id   AF-A0A6G0N1Q7-F1
#
_cell.length_a   1.000
_cell.length_b   1.000
_cell.length_c   1.000
_cell.angle_alpha   90.00
_cell.angle_beta   90.00
_cell.angle_gamma   90.00
#
_symmetry.space_group_name_H-M   'P 1'
#
loop_
_entity.id
_entity.type
_entity.pdbx_description
1 polymer ?
#
loop_
_entity_poly.entity_id
_entity_poly.type
_entity_poly.pdbx_seq_one_letter_code
_entity_poly.pdbx_strand_id
1 'polypeptide(L)'
;MQAQAGASSIYEYIRESSDHHVTMKDVHNLVARLRSSGAQLSDDDAVAETIVNFNLESSMNVSSVHQSARGNTGVISITSGHMRSIVDSFPEVLQMDCTHKTNK
;
A
#
# COMPACT_ATOMS: atom_id res chain seq x y z
N MET A 1 -11.25 -9.87 -3.95
CA MET A 1 -11.36 -9.47 -2.53
C MET A 1 -10.09 -8.70 -2.18
N GLN A 2 -10.22 -7.42 -1.81
CA GLN A 2 -9.10 -6.57 -1.44
C GLN A 2 -8.70 -6.86 0.01
N ALA A 3 -7.44 -7.22 0.26
CA ALA A 3 -6.86 -7.20 1.60
C ALA A 3 -5.89 -6.03 1.67
N GLN A 4 -6.37 -4.93 2.25
CA GLN A 4 -5.56 -3.78 2.60
C GLN A 4 -4.82 -4.16 3.89
N ALA A 5 -3.53 -4.51 3.79
CA ALA A 5 -2.76 -5.02 4.92
C ALA A 5 -2.38 -3.90 5.92
N GLY A 6 -3.38 -3.38 6.65
CA GLY A 6 -3.15 -2.65 7.89
C GLY A 6 -2.86 -3.60 9.05
N ALA A 7 -2.36 -3.10 10.18
CA ALA A 7 -2.19 -3.90 11.40
C ALA A 7 -3.48 -4.65 11.80
N SER A 8 -4.64 -4.09 11.46
CA SER A 8 -5.96 -4.73 11.62
C SER A 8 -6.15 -5.95 10.72
N SER A 9 -5.60 -5.97 9.50
CA SER A 9 -5.71 -7.12 8.58
C SER A 9 -4.80 -8.28 9.00
N ILE A 10 -3.62 -8.01 9.56
CA ILE A 10 -2.74 -9.05 10.12
C ILE A 10 -3.37 -9.65 11.39
N TYR A 11 -3.93 -8.78 12.24
CA TYR A 11 -4.69 -9.20 13.41
C TYR A 11 -5.84 -10.15 13.05
N GLU A 12 -6.70 -9.75 12.12
CA GLU A 12 -7.84 -10.57 11.68
C GLU A 12 -7.38 -11.91 11.08
N TYR A 13 -6.34 -11.90 10.24
CA TYR A 13 -5.79 -13.13 9.65
C TYR A 13 -5.31 -14.13 10.71
N ILE A 14 -4.55 -13.68 11.71
CA ILE A 14 -4.02 -14.59 12.74
C ILE A 14 -5.14 -15.09 13.66
N ARG A 15 -6.12 -14.22 13.96
CA ARG A 15 -7.32 -14.59 14.74
C ARG A 15 -8.16 -15.64 14.04
N GLU A 16 -8.32 -15.54 12.72
CA GLU A 16 -9.11 -16.48 11.92
C GLU A 16 -8.35 -17.76 11.56
N SER A 17 -7.03 -17.70 11.47
CA SER A 17 -6.18 -18.78 10.95
C SER A 17 -5.40 -19.55 12.02
N SER A 18 -5.55 -19.21 13.31
CA SER A 18 -4.86 -19.89 14.40
C SER A 18 -5.69 -19.98 15.67
N ASP A 19 -5.44 -21.02 16.49
CA ASP A 19 -6.07 -21.17 17.81
C ASP A 19 -5.47 -20.26 18.89
N HIS A 20 -4.62 -19.30 18.50
CA HIS A 20 -3.95 -18.40 19.44
C HIS A 20 -4.79 -17.15 19.69
N HIS A 21 -4.95 -16.78 20.96
CA HIS A 21 -5.62 -15.54 21.33
C HIS A 21 -4.65 -14.36 21.21
N VAL A 22 -4.62 -13.75 20.03
CA VAL A 22 -3.72 -12.65 19.70
C VAL A 22 -4.35 -11.31 20.06
N THR A 23 -3.55 -10.38 20.58
CA THR A 23 -3.93 -8.98 20.79
C THR A 23 -3.25 -8.07 19.76
N MET A 24 -3.77 -6.84 19.58
CA MET A 24 -3.10 -5.84 18.72
C MET A 24 -1.66 -5.56 19.17
N LYS A 25 -1.37 -5.68 20.47
CA LYS A 25 -0.01 -5.50 21.00
C LYS A 25 0.95 -6.58 20.50
N ASP A 26 0.48 -7.81 20.35
CA ASP A 26 1.27 -8.92 19.83
C ASP A 26 1.58 -8.73 18.33
N VAL A 27 0.62 -8.19 17.57
CA VAL A 27 0.83 -7.82 16.16
C VAL A 27 1.87 -6.72 16.04
N HIS A 28 1.78 -5.66 16.86
CA HIS A 28 2.78 -4.60 16.89
C HIS A 28 4.17 -5.12 17.27
N ASN A 29 4.26 -5.98 18.27
CA ASN A 29 5.51 -6.61 18.70
C ASN A 29 6.09 -7.51 17.60
N LEU A 30 5.24 -8.27 16.89
CA LEU A 30 5.64 -9.12 15.78
C LEU A 30 6.21 -8.30 14.63
N VAL A 31 5.51 -7.24 14.22
CA VAL A 31 5.98 -6.31 13.17
C VAL A 31 7.27 -5.62 13.59
N ALA A 32 7.35 -5.16 14.84
CA ALA A 32 8.57 -4.55 15.39
C ALA A 32 9.75 -5.53 15.40
N ARG A 33 9.52 -6.80 15.77
CA ARG A 33 10.53 -7.86 15.75
C ARG A 33 10.98 -8.21 14.34
N LEU A 34 10.06 -8.27 13.38
CA LEU A 34 10.40 -8.51 11.98
C LEU A 34 11.30 -7.37 11.46
N ARG A 35 10.94 -6.12 11.75
CA ARG A 35 11.77 -4.94 11.44
C ARG A 35 13.13 -4.97 12.14
N SER A 36 13.19 -5.41 13.40
CA SER A 36 14.45 -5.47 14.17
C SER A 36 15.33 -6.67 13.84
N SER A 37 14.79 -7.69 13.17
CA SER A 37 15.50 -8.94 12.90
C SER A 37 16.61 -8.79 11.85
N GLY A 38 16.71 -7.63 11.19
CA GLY A 38 17.68 -7.43 10.11
C GLY A 38 17.43 -8.32 8.90
N ALA A 39 16.27 -9.00 8.85
CA ALA A 39 15.82 -9.69 7.66
C ALA A 39 15.67 -8.64 6.56
N GLN A 40 16.49 -8.76 5.53
CA GLN A 40 16.35 -7.95 4.33
C GLN A 40 14.96 -8.27 3.77
N LEU A 41 14.10 -7.24 3.74
CA LEU A 41 12.84 -7.33 3.05
C LEU A 41 13.11 -7.72 1.60
N SER A 42 12.22 -8.52 1.00
CA SER A 42 12.22 -8.61 -0.45
C SER A 42 11.99 -7.22 -1.03
N ASP A 43 12.45 -6.97 -2.27
CA ASP A 43 12.22 -5.67 -2.92
C ASP A 43 10.72 -5.32 -2.94
N ASP A 44 9.86 -6.32 -3.14
CA ASP A 44 8.40 -6.17 -3.11
C ASP A 44 7.88 -5.74 -1.72
N ASP A 45 8.38 -6.37 -0.65
CA ASP A 45 8.01 -6.02 0.73
C ASP A 45 8.52 -4.63 1.11
N ALA A 46 9.71 -4.25 0.67
CA ALA A 46 10.28 -2.92 0.90
C ALA A 46 9.48 -1.82 0.17
N VAL A 47 9.05 -2.08 -1.06
CA VAL A 47 8.17 -1.19 -1.82
C VAL A 47 6.80 -1.07 -1.15
N ALA A 48 6.21 -2.18 -0.72
CA ALA A 48 4.93 -2.18 0.00
C ALA A 48 5.02 -1.37 1.30
N GLU A 49 6.07 -1.56 2.10
CA GLU A 49 6.32 -0.78 3.31
C GLU A 49 6.46 0.72 3.01
N THR A 50 7.18 1.08 1.95
CA THR A 50 7.36 2.48 1.52
C THR A 50 6.02 3.13 1.17
N ILE A 51 5.16 2.44 0.44
CA ILE A 51 3.82 2.93 0.06
C ILE A 51 2.93 3.11 1.30
N VAL A 52 2.98 2.16 2.23
CA VAL A 52 2.23 2.24 3.49
C VAL A 52 2.72 3.42 4.33
N ASN A 53 4.03 3.57 4.49
CA ASN A 53 4.62 4.68 5.24
C ASN A 53 4.23 6.03 4.63
N PHE A 54 4.30 6.16 3.30
CA PHE A 54 3.83 7.36 2.59
C PHE A 54 2.37 7.68 2.91
N ASN A 55 1.46 6.69 2.89
CA ASN A 55 0.05 6.93 3.23
C ASN A 55 -0.16 7.29 4.71
N LEU A 56 0.70 6.80 5.61
CA LEU A 56 0.62 7.08 7.05
C LEU A 56 1.17 8.46 7.42
N GLU A 57 2.09 9.01 6.63
CA GLU A 57 2.64 10.36 6.84
C GLU A 57 1.57 11.46 6.82
N SER A 58 0.48 11.26 6.05
CA SER A 58 -0.64 12.19 6.00
C SER A 58 -1.92 11.51 5.57
N SER A 59 -3.04 11.83 6.22
CA SER A 59 -4.38 11.47 5.72
C SER A 59 -4.68 12.08 4.35
N MET A 60 -3.89 13.09 3.95
CA MET A 60 -3.96 13.67 2.63
C MET A 60 -3.03 13.02 1.60
N ASN A 61 -2.30 11.97 1.93
CA ASN A 61 -1.58 11.16 0.96
C ASN A 61 -2.48 10.03 0.45
N VAL A 62 -2.47 9.76 -0.86
CA VAL A 62 -3.19 8.64 -1.49
C VAL A 62 -2.26 7.93 -2.45
N SER A 63 -2.32 6.61 -2.45
CA SER A 63 -1.64 5.77 -3.43
C SER A 63 -2.52 4.58 -3.81
N SER A 64 -2.26 4.01 -4.99
CA SER A 64 -2.88 2.78 -5.47
C SER A 64 -1.86 1.90 -6.19
N VAL A 65 -2.04 0.60 -6.07
CA VAL A 65 -1.20 -0.42 -6.71
C VAL A 65 -2.08 -1.27 -7.61
N HIS A 66 -1.76 -1.31 -8.90
CA HIS A 66 -2.45 -2.14 -9.87
C HIS A 66 -1.55 -3.31 -10.27
N GLN A 67 -2.00 -4.52 -9.95
CA GLN A 67 -1.31 -5.75 -10.33
C GLN A 67 -1.91 -6.33 -11.60
N SER A 68 -1.06 -6.90 -12.46
CA SER A 68 -1.48 -7.70 -13.60
C SER A 68 -2.18 -8.99 -13.15
N ALA A 69 -2.90 -9.64 -14.07
CA ALA A 69 -3.55 -10.93 -13.81
C ALA A 69 -2.58 -12.06 -13.38
N ARG A 70 -1.27 -11.87 -13.55
CA ARG A 70 -0.23 -12.82 -13.15
C ARG A 70 0.41 -12.49 -11.79
N GLY A 71 -0.07 -11.46 -11.09
CA GLY A 71 0.45 -11.04 -9.77
C GLY A 71 1.58 -10.02 -9.82
N ASN A 72 2.13 -9.69 -11.00
CA ASN A 72 3.18 -8.67 -11.12
C ASN A 72 2.58 -7.27 -10.94
N THR A 73 3.21 -6.42 -10.12
CA THR A 73 2.87 -5.00 -10.03
C THR A 73 3.12 -4.31 -11.38
N GLY A 74 2.04 -3.84 -12.01
CA GLY A 74 2.11 -3.19 -13.33
C GLY A 74 2.18 -1.67 -13.24
N VAL A 75 1.45 -1.07 -12.29
CA VAL A 75 1.39 0.39 -12.11
C VAL A 75 1.25 0.72 -10.63
N ILE A 76 1.98 1.72 -10.17
CA ILE A 76 1.80 2.35 -8.86
C ILE A 76 1.45 3.82 -9.12
N SER A 77 0.37 4.31 -8.52
CA SER A 77 0.00 5.73 -8.54
C SER A 77 0.17 6.32 -7.16
N ILE A 78 0.77 7.51 -7.07
CA ILE A 78 1.09 8.19 -5.80
C ILE A 78 0.68 9.65 -5.94
N THR A 79 -0.01 10.20 -4.93
CA THR A 79 -0.36 11.60 -4.87
C THR A 79 -0.28 12.09 -3.43
N SER A 80 0.61 13.06 -3.18
CA SER A 80 0.78 13.63 -1.84
C SER A 80 -0.34 14.62 -1.51
N GLY A 81 -0.53 14.90 -0.23
CA GLY A 81 -1.49 15.89 0.23
C GLY A 81 -1.22 17.28 -0.30
N HIS A 82 0.06 17.61 -0.48
CA HIS A 82 0.44 18.87 -1.11
C HIS A 82 -0.03 18.95 -2.58
N MET A 83 0.18 17.89 -3.37
CA MET A 83 -0.32 17.83 -4.75
C MET A 83 -1.84 17.95 -4.80
N ARG A 84 -2.56 17.27 -3.90
CA ARG A 84 -4.02 17.38 -3.82
C ARG A 84 -4.49 18.78 -3.43
N SER A 85 -3.79 19.42 -2.50
CA SER A 85 -4.10 20.80 -2.11
C SER A 85 -3.91 21.79 -3.25
N ILE A 86 -2.91 21.57 -4.12
CA ILE A 86 -2.71 22.37 -5.32
C ILE A 86 -3.87 22.17 -6.29
N VAL A 87 -4.25 20.91 -6.58
CA VAL A 87 -5.35 20.62 -7.51
C VAL A 87 -6.71 21.13 -7.00
N ASP A 88 -6.93 21.08 -5.68
CA ASP A 88 -8.13 21.63 -5.05
C ASP A 88 -8.19 23.17 -5.16
N SER A 89 -7.05 23.83 -4.99
CA SER A 89 -6.93 25.30 -5.12
C SER A 89 -6.96 25.78 -6.56
N PHE A 90 -6.39 24.98 -7.46
CA PHE A 90 -6.17 25.28 -8.87
C PHE A 90 -6.49 24.02 -9.71
N PRO A 91 -7.76 23.78 -10.03
CA PRO A 91 -8.14 22.60 -10.81
C PRO A 91 -7.58 22.70 -12.23
N GLU A 92 -6.78 21.72 -12.62
CA GLU A 92 -6.20 21.62 -13.97
C GLU A 92 -6.95 20.60 -14.82
N VAL A 93 -7.14 20.92 -16.10
CA VAL A 93 -7.68 19.98 -17.10
C VAL A 93 -6.52 19.36 -17.86
N LEU A 94 -6.29 18.07 -17.65
CA LEU A 94 -5.26 17.32 -18.37
C LEU A 94 -5.87 16.56 -19.54
N GLN A 95 -5.60 17.02 -20.76
CA GLN A 95 -5.96 16.28 -21.99
C GLN A 95 -4.83 15.29 -22.32
N MET A 96 -5.12 14.00 -22.24
CA MET A 96 -4.23 12.95 -22.70
C MET A 96 -4.77 12.34 -23.99
N ASP A 97 -4.00 12.41 -25.08
CA ASP A 97 -4.27 11.64 -26.30
C ASP A 97 -3.47 10.34 -26.25
N CYS A 98 -4.15 9.21 -26.09
CA CYS A 98 -3.51 7.90 -25.97
C CYS A 98 -4.10 6.94 -27.00
N THR A 99 -3.24 6.18 -27.67
CA THR A 99 -3.68 5.09 -28.55
C THR A 99 -4.21 3.93 -27.71
N HIS A 100 -5.49 3.57 -27.87
CA HIS A 100 -6.08 2.42 -27.19
C HIS A 100 -5.94 1.15 -28.04
N LYS A 101 -5.27 0.11 -27.51
CA LYS A 101 -5.17 -1.24 -28.09
C LYS A 101 -4.59 -1.31 -29.52
N THR A 102 -3.44 -0.68 -29.75
CA THR A 102 -2.77 -0.66 -31.06
C THR A 102 -1.93 -1.90 -31.38
N ASN A 103 -1.70 -2.82 -30.45
CA ASN A 103 -0.92 -4.04 -30.68
C ASN A 103 -1.82 -5.28 -30.77
N LYS A 104 -1.66 -6.05 -31.85
CA LYS A 104 -2.22 -7.41 -32.03
C LYS A 104 -1.24 -8.47 -31.49
#